data_AF-A0A532AQA0-F1
#
_entry.id   AF-A0A532AQA0-F1
#
_cell.length_a   1.000
_cell.length_b   1.000
_cell.length_c   1.000
_cell.angle_alpha   90.00
_cell.angle_beta   90.00
_cell.angle_gamma   90.00
#
_symmetry.space_group_name_H-M   'P 1'
#
loop_
_entity.id
_entity.type
_entity.pdbx_description
1 polymer ?
#
loop_
_entity_poly.entity_id
_entity_poly.type
_entity_poly.pdbx_seq_one_letter_code
_entity_poly.pdbx_strand_id
1 'polypeptide(L)' 'MVLVGVDGCKAGWIAVCRGPGAAPSTAVFPSFAALL' A
#
# COMPACT_ATOMS: atom_id res chain seq x y z
N MET A 1 8.02 -4.98 5.67
CA MET A 1 6.90 -4.81 4.71
C MET A 1 7.41 -3.89 3.61
N VAL A 2 7.34 -4.27 2.33
CA VAL A 2 7.77 -3.43 1.20
C VAL A 2 6.55 -3.09 0.35
N LEU A 3 6.43 -1.84 -0.07
CA LEU A 3 5.43 -1.40 -1.04
C LEU A 3 5.85 -1.84 -2.44
N VAL A 4 4.99 -2.62 -3.10
CA VAL A 4 5.24 -3.15 -4.46
C VAL A 4 4.29 -2.57 -5.51
N GLY A 5 3.34 -1.74 -5.08
CA GLY A 5 2.41 -1.02 -5.96
C GLY A 5 1.52 -0.07 -5.16
N VAL A 6 1.18 1.08 -5.74
CA VAL A 6 0.29 2.07 -5.13
C VAL A 6 -0.62 2.67 -6.20
N ASP A 7 -1.88 2.95 -5.84
CA ASP A 7 -2.82 3.66 -6.69
C ASP A 7 -3.72 4.59 -5.85
N GLY A 8 -4.17 5.68 -6.46
CA GLY A 8 -5.06 6.64 -5.83
C GLY A 8 -6.52 6.16 -5.85
N CYS A 9 -7.24 6.34 -4.75
CA CYS A 9 -8.68 6.10 -4.69
C CYS A 9 -9.39 7.28 -4.01
N LYS A 10 -10.73 7.30 -4.02
CA LYS A 10 -11.50 8.37 -3.37
C LYS A 10 -11.25 8.46 -1.85
N ALA A 11 -10.79 7.37 -1.23
CA ALA A 11 -10.50 7.29 0.20
C ALA A 11 -9.01 7.52 0.55
N GLY A 12 -8.17 7.87 -0.43
CA GLY A 12 -6.73 8.06 -0.24
C GLY A 12 -5.91 7.21 -1.21
N TRP A 13 -5.04 6.35 -0.68
CA TRP A 13 -4.09 5.56 -1.45
C TRP A 13 -4.17 4.08 -1.10
N ILE A 14 -4.42 3.24 -2.10
CA ILE A 14 -4.37 1.78 -1.96
C ILE A 14 -2.92 1.36 -2.18
N ALA A 15 -2.36 0.61 -1.24
CA ALA A 15 -1.00 0.11 -1.27
C ALA A 15 -0.99 -1.42 -1.27
N VAL A 16 -0.28 -2.01 -2.24
CA VAL A 16 0.07 -3.43 -2.24
C VAL A 16 1.38 -3.60 -1.48
N CYS A 17 1.32 -4.38 -0.42
CA CYS A 17 2.43 -4.65 0.48
C CYS A 17 2.87 -6.10 0.34
N ARG A 18 4.18 -6.34 0.39
CA ARG A 18 4.75 -7.69 0.38
C ARG A 18 5.82 -7.84 1.44
N GLY A 19 5.67 -8.85 2.29
CA GLY A 19 6.73 -9.36 3.17
C GLY A 19 7.56 -10.44 2.47
N PRO A 20 8.80 -10.69 2.91
CA PRO A 20 9.60 -11.80 2.39
C PRO A 20 8.83 -13.13 2.53
N GLY A 21 8.67 -13.86 1.43
CA GLY A 21 7.95 -15.15 1.41
C GLY A 21 6.43 -15.08 1.67
N ALA A 22 5.88 -13.90 1.97
CA ALA A 22 4.46 -13.72 2.22
C ALA A 22 3.68 -13.45 0.93
N ALA A 23 2.40 -13.82 0.94
CA ALA A 23 1.44 -13.38 -0.07
C ALA A 23 1.28 -11.85 -0.01
N PRO A 24 1.06 -11.17 -1.16
CA PRO A 24 0.74 -9.76 -1.16
C PRO A 24 -0.56 -9.47 -0.39
N SER A 25 -0.60 -8.35 0.31
CA SER A 25 -1.79 -7.82 0.97
C SER A 25 -2.01 -6.37 0.61
N THR A 26 -3.22 -5.85 0.84
CA THR A 26 -3.58 -4.46 0.55
C THR A 26 -3.94 -3.70 1.81
N ALA A 27 -3.61 -2.41 1.83
CA ALA A 27 -4.02 -1.46 2.86
C ALA A 27 -4.36 -0.10 2.23
N VAL A 28 -5.25 0.67 2.88
CA VAL A 28 -5.61 2.03 2.46
C VAL A 28 -4.97 3.03 3.41
N PHE A 29 -4.29 4.01 2.84
CA PHE A 29 -3.62 5.09 3.55
C PHE A 29 -4.34 6.42 3.25
N PRO A 30 -4.44 7.34 4.21
CA PRO A 30 -5.19 8.58 4.03
C PRO A 30 -4.53 9.57 3.05
N SER A 31 -3.22 9.42 2.79
CA SER A 31 -2.47 10.30 1.91
C SER A 31 -1.25 9.58 1.33
N PHE A 32 -0.66 10.16 0.27
CA PHE A 32 0.56 9.63 -0.33
C PHE A 32 1.74 9.68 0.65
N ALA A 33 1.84 10.75 1.46
CA ALA A 33 2.90 10.90 2.44
C ALA A 33 2.85 9.84 3.56
N ALA A 34 1.68 9.25 3.82
CA ALA A 34 1.53 8.16 4.78
C ALA A 34 2.04 6.80 4.27
N LEU A 35 2.52 6.73 3.02
CA LEU A 35 3.17 5.56 2.43
C LEU A 35 4.68 5.47 2.76
N LEU A 36 5.26 6.51 3.38
CA LEU A 36 6.67 6.60 3.75
C LEU A 36 7.01 5.79 5.01
#